data_AF-A0A4Z0N160-F1
#
_entry.id   AF-A0A4Z0N160-F1
#
_cell.length_a   1.000
_cell.length_b   1.000
_cell.length_c   1.000
_cell.angle_alpha   90.00
_cell.angle_beta   90.00
_cell.angle_gamma   90.00
#
_symmetry.space_group_name_H-M   'P 1'
#
loop_
_entity.id
_entity.type
_entity.pdbx_description
1 polymer ?
#
loop_
_entity_poly.entity_id
_entity_poly.type
_entity_poly.pdbx_seq_one_letter_code
_entity_poly.pdbx_strand_id
1 'polypeptide(L)'
;MNTVGTPLLWGGFAVVVVIMLSIDLLLQGRRGAHAMSMKQAAGWSILWVTLSLLFNAAFWWYLAETQGREVADPQALAFLTGYLIEKSLAVDNVFVWLMLFSYFSVPPALQRRVLVYGVLGAIVLRTIMIFAGTWLITQFEWLLYVFGAFLLFTGVKMALAKEDESGICEKPMVRWLRGHLRMTDTIENEHFFVRKNGLLYAT
;
A
#
# COMPACT_ATOMS: atom_id res chain seq x y z
N MET A 1 -17.81 -12.03 -28.76
CA MET A 1 -16.93 -11.90 -27.58
C MET A 1 -17.35 -10.62 -26.87
N ASN A 2 -18.17 -10.71 -25.82
CA ASN A 2 -18.62 -9.53 -25.08
C ASN A 2 -17.48 -9.09 -24.16
N THR A 3 -16.80 -8.02 -24.53
CA THR A 3 -15.71 -7.43 -23.74
C THR A 3 -16.23 -7.09 -22.35
N VAL A 4 -15.58 -7.64 -21.32
CA VAL A 4 -15.95 -7.54 -19.89
C VAL A 4 -15.85 -6.12 -19.32
N GLY A 5 -15.60 -5.11 -20.17
CA GLY A 5 -15.48 -3.72 -19.81
C GLY A 5 -16.09 -2.84 -20.87
N THR A 6 -17.39 -2.54 -20.76
CA THR A 6 -17.93 -1.40 -21.49
C THR A 6 -17.30 -0.13 -20.95
N PRO A 7 -16.98 0.88 -21.79
CA PRO A 7 -16.45 2.17 -21.34
C PRO A 7 -17.31 2.81 -20.23
N LEU A 8 -18.61 2.50 -20.24
CA LEU A 8 -19.57 2.93 -19.22
C LEU A 8 -19.30 2.31 -17.83
N LEU A 9 -18.97 1.02 -17.75
CA LEU A 9 -18.64 0.35 -16.48
C LEU A 9 -17.31 0.85 -15.91
N TRP A 10 -16.31 1.05 -16.76
CA TRP A 10 -15.03 1.66 -16.36
C TRP A 10 -15.19 3.11 -15.90
N GLY A 11 -16.01 3.90 -16.61
CA GLY A 11 -16.34 5.26 -16.22
C GLY A 11 -17.07 5.30 -14.88
N GLY A 12 -18.09 4.45 -14.69
CA GLY A 12 -18.82 4.33 -13.42
C GLY A 12 -17.92 3.92 -12.26
N PHE A 13 -17.07 2.90 -12.46
CA PHE A 13 -16.08 2.48 -11.46
C PHE A 13 -15.12 3.61 -11.09
N ALA A 14 -14.56 4.32 -12.07
CA ALA A 14 -13.67 5.44 -11.84
C ALA A 14 -14.36 6.57 -11.03
N VAL A 15 -15.61 6.88 -11.36
CA VAL A 15 -16.41 7.87 -10.60
C VAL A 15 -16.62 7.43 -9.16
N VAL A 16 -17.00 6.18 -8.92
CA VAL A 16 -17.17 5.65 -7.56
C VAL A 16 -15.86 5.72 -6.77
N VAL A 17 -14.73 5.33 -7.37
CA VAL A 17 -13.41 5.41 -6.75
C VAL A 17 -13.07 6.85 -6.38
N VAL A 18 -13.27 7.81 -7.29
CA VAL A 18 -13.00 9.23 -7.04
C VAL A 18 -13.90 9.78 -5.93
N ILE A 19 -15.19 9.39 -5.90
CA ILE A 19 -16.12 9.80 -4.84
C ILE A 19 -15.68 9.23 -3.49
N MET A 20 -15.45 7.92 -3.40
CA MET A 20 -15.01 7.28 -2.15
C MET A 20 -13.70 7.89 -1.65
N LEU A 21 -12.75 8.13 -2.55
CA LEU A 21 -11.47 8.73 -2.21
C LEU A 21 -11.64 10.18 -1.75
N SER A 22 -12.50 10.96 -2.41
CA SER A 22 -12.83 12.33 -1.99
C SER A 22 -13.47 12.34 -0.60
N ILE A 23 -14.39 11.42 -0.32
CA ILE A 23 -15.02 11.26 1.00
C ILE A 23 -13.97 10.91 2.06
N ASP A 24 -13.10 9.94 1.79
CA ASP A 24 -12.06 9.50 2.73
C ASP A 24 -11.08 10.64 3.05
N LEU A 25 -10.64 11.40 2.04
CA LEU A 25 -9.77 12.57 2.20
C LEU A 25 -10.43 13.71 2.99
N LEU A 26 -11.74 13.95 2.81
CA LEU A 26 -12.49 15.01 3.48
C LEU A 26 -12.94 14.64 4.91
N LEU A 27 -13.18 13.35 5.20
CA LEU A 27 -13.52 12.85 6.54
C LEU A 27 -12.30 12.57 7.42
N GLN A 28 -11.23 12.04 6.83
CA GLN A 28 -9.88 12.29 7.34
C GLN A 28 -9.63 13.81 7.21
N GLY A 29 -8.53 14.44 7.64
CA GLY A 29 -8.52 15.91 7.72
C GLY A 29 -9.44 16.54 8.80
N ARG A 30 -10.72 16.14 8.94
CA ARG A 30 -11.66 16.59 10.00
C ARG A 30 -11.54 15.81 11.32
N ARG A 31 -11.25 14.51 11.28
CA ARG A 31 -11.03 13.75 12.52
C ARG A 31 -9.69 14.12 13.15
N GLY A 32 -9.69 14.84 14.28
CA GLY A 32 -8.48 15.16 15.05
C GLY A 32 -7.67 13.92 15.46
N ALA A 33 -6.37 14.10 15.67
CA ALA A 33 -5.35 13.06 15.84
C ALA A 33 -5.54 12.19 17.10
N HIS A 34 -6.54 11.33 17.14
CA HIS A 34 -6.58 10.22 18.08
C HIS A 34 -5.74 9.09 17.51
N ALA A 35 -4.47 9.03 17.92
CA ALA A 35 -3.63 7.87 17.69
C ALA A 35 -4.24 6.68 18.44
N MET A 36 -4.76 5.70 17.71
CA MET A 36 -5.23 4.45 18.31
C MET A 36 -4.04 3.73 18.93
N SER A 37 -4.18 3.29 20.19
CA SER A 37 -3.15 2.47 20.84
C SER A 37 -2.98 1.15 20.08
N MET A 38 -1.75 0.62 20.01
CA MET A 38 -1.46 -0.68 19.38
C MET A 38 -2.35 -1.82 19.90
N LYS A 39 -2.69 -1.81 21.20
CA LYS A 39 -3.60 -2.80 21.80
C LYS A 39 -5.02 -2.70 21.25
N GLN A 40 -5.51 -1.47 21.05
CA GLN A 40 -6.83 -1.23 20.48
C GLN A 40 -6.85 -1.59 18.99
N ALA A 41 -5.81 -1.21 18.24
CA ALA A 41 -5.70 -1.56 16.81
C ALA A 41 -5.64 -3.08 16.59
N ALA A 42 -4.84 -3.80 17.41
CA ALA A 42 -4.79 -5.26 17.36
C ALA A 42 -6.14 -5.89 17.71
N GLY A 43 -6.83 -5.41 18.75
CA GLY A 43 -8.16 -5.89 19.12
C GLY A 43 -9.19 -5.70 18.01
N TRP A 44 -9.21 -4.52 17.38
CA TRP A 44 -10.05 -4.26 16.21
C TRP A 44 -9.71 -5.17 15.04
N SER A 45 -8.42 -5.38 14.74
CA SER A 45 -7.99 -6.27 13.66
C SER A 45 -8.44 -7.72 13.90
N ILE A 46 -8.26 -8.24 15.12
CA ILE A 46 -8.68 -9.59 15.50
C ILE A 46 -10.20 -9.73 15.37
N LEU A 47 -10.97 -8.73 15.82
CA LEU A 47 -12.41 -8.74 15.71
C LEU A 47 -12.87 -8.82 14.25
N TRP A 48 -12.30 -8.02 13.36
CA TRP A 48 -12.64 -8.04 11.92
C TRP A 48 -12.23 -9.34 11.22
N VAL A 49 -11.05 -9.89 11.57
CA VAL A 49 -10.60 -11.20 11.05
C VAL A 49 -11.55 -12.31 11.52
N THR A 50 -11.88 -12.32 12.81
CA THR A 50 -12.79 -13.32 13.40
C THR A 50 -14.17 -13.24 12.75
N LEU A 51 -14.71 -12.03 12.57
CA LEU A 51 -16.00 -11.83 11.91
C LEU A 51 -15.98 -12.33 10.46
N SER A 52 -14.90 -12.09 9.72
CA SER A 52 -14.74 -12.55 8.33
C SER A 52 -14.65 -14.09 8.26
N LEU A 53 -13.95 -14.72 9.21
CA LEU A 53 -13.86 -16.18 9.29
C LEU A 53 -15.18 -16.82 9.71
N LEU A 54 -15.90 -16.22 10.66
CA LEU A 54 -17.24 -16.67 11.05
C LEU A 54 -18.22 -16.55 9.88
N PHE A 55 -18.15 -15.46 9.13
CA PHE A 55 -18.93 -15.30 7.90
C PHE A 55 -18.60 -16.40 6.89
N ASN A 56 -17.30 -16.69 6.65
CA ASN A 56 -16.92 -17.77 5.73
C ASN A 56 -17.44 -19.14 6.18
N ALA A 57 -17.39 -19.43 7.48
CA ALA A 57 -17.91 -20.67 8.03
C ALA A 57 -19.44 -20.77 7.91
N ALA A 58 -20.16 -19.68 8.20
CA ALA A 58 -21.61 -19.61 8.02
C ALA A 58 -22.01 -19.71 6.55
N PHE A 59 -21.24 -19.07 5.66
CA PHE A 59 -21.40 -19.14 4.21
C PHE A 59 -21.21 -20.57 3.71
N TRP A 60 -20.13 -21.24 4.15
CA TRP A 60 -19.90 -22.65 3.84
C TRP A 60 -21.03 -23.55 4.33
N TRP A 61 -21.52 -23.38 5.57
CA TRP A 61 -22.63 -24.17 6.11
C TRP A 61 -23.89 -23.96 5.25
N TYR A 62 -24.24 -22.71 4.97
CA TYR A 62 -25.40 -22.37 4.15
C TYR A 62 -25.33 -23.00 2.75
N LEU A 63 -24.16 -22.96 2.10
CA LEU A 63 -23.98 -23.60 0.80
C LEU A 63 -23.98 -25.13 0.88
N ALA A 64 -23.40 -25.70 1.93
CA ALA A 64 -23.36 -27.15 2.12
C ALA A 64 -24.77 -27.74 2.30
N GLU A 65 -25.69 -26.99 2.93
CA GLU A 65 -27.08 -27.39 3.14
C GLU A 65 -27.96 -27.15 1.90
N THR A 66 -27.73 -26.06 1.15
CA THR A 66 -28.58 -25.69 0.00
C THR A 66 -28.14 -26.26 -1.35
N GLN A 67 -26.83 -26.30 -1.61
CA GLN A 67 -26.25 -26.68 -2.90
C GLN A 67 -25.29 -27.88 -2.82
N GLY A 68 -25.05 -28.39 -1.60
CA GLY A 68 -24.16 -29.52 -1.37
C GLY A 68 -22.68 -29.11 -1.25
N ARG A 69 -21.89 -30.04 -0.72
CA ARG A 69 -20.47 -29.82 -0.39
C ARG A 69 -19.61 -29.53 -1.62
N GLU A 70 -19.96 -30.09 -2.77
CA GLU A 70 -19.22 -29.89 -4.03
C GLU A 70 -19.17 -28.42 -4.48
N VAL A 71 -20.18 -27.62 -4.12
CA VAL A 71 -20.22 -26.18 -4.41
C VAL A 71 -19.74 -25.34 -3.23
N ALA A 72 -20.01 -25.79 -2.01
CA ALA A 72 -19.64 -25.07 -0.78
C ALA A 72 -18.12 -24.97 -0.59
N ASP A 73 -17.40 -26.09 -0.77
CA ASP A 73 -15.94 -26.16 -0.58
C ASP A 73 -15.18 -25.18 -1.48
N PRO A 74 -15.35 -25.18 -2.82
CA PRO A 74 -14.62 -24.26 -3.69
C PRO A 74 -15.01 -22.81 -3.47
N GLN A 75 -16.28 -22.49 -3.15
CA GLN A 75 -16.69 -21.12 -2.91
C GLN A 75 -16.16 -20.56 -1.58
N ALA A 76 -16.19 -21.35 -0.51
CA ALA A 76 -15.62 -20.94 0.77
C ALA A 76 -14.09 -20.80 0.68
N LEU A 77 -13.42 -21.67 -0.08
CA LEU A 77 -11.99 -21.53 -0.38
C LEU A 77 -11.69 -20.28 -1.21
N ALA A 78 -12.52 -19.98 -2.22
CA ALA A 78 -12.37 -18.78 -3.03
C ALA A 78 -12.55 -17.50 -2.18
N PHE A 79 -13.56 -17.47 -1.30
CA PHE A 79 -13.76 -16.37 -0.36
C PHE A 79 -12.56 -16.21 0.58
N LEU A 80 -12.10 -17.30 1.20
CA LEU A 80 -10.97 -17.26 2.14
C LEU A 80 -9.68 -16.82 1.46
N THR A 81 -9.43 -17.34 0.26
CA THR A 81 -8.25 -17.01 -0.55
C THR A 81 -8.29 -15.55 -0.99
N GLY A 82 -9.45 -15.06 -1.45
CA GLY A 82 -9.66 -13.65 -1.77
C GLY A 82 -9.41 -12.75 -0.56
N TYR A 83 -9.99 -13.09 0.59
CA TYR A 83 -9.80 -12.35 1.84
C TYR A 83 -8.33 -12.29 2.27
N LEU A 84 -7.62 -13.42 2.21
CA LEU A 84 -6.19 -13.48 2.54
C LEU A 84 -5.35 -12.63 1.58
N ILE A 85 -5.60 -12.72 0.28
CA ILE A 85 -4.90 -11.89 -0.72
C ILE A 85 -5.14 -10.40 -0.44
N GLU A 86 -6.39 -9.99 -0.18
CA GLU A 86 -6.71 -8.60 0.14
C GLU A 86 -6.05 -8.13 1.43
N LYS A 87 -6.03 -8.97 2.48
CA LYS A 87 -5.34 -8.66 3.73
C LYS A 87 -3.83 -8.56 3.55
N SER A 88 -3.19 -9.48 2.85
CA SER A 88 -1.76 -9.45 2.57
C SER A 88 -1.37 -8.19 1.80
N LEU A 89 -2.16 -7.79 0.80
CA LEU A 89 -1.93 -6.57 0.03
C LEU A 89 -2.05 -5.31 0.90
N ALA A 90 -2.98 -5.29 1.86
CA ALA A 90 -3.11 -4.18 2.81
C ALA A 90 -1.91 -4.11 3.79
N VAL A 91 -1.42 -5.26 4.27
CA VAL A 91 -0.28 -5.33 5.20
C VAL A 91 1.02 -4.89 4.52
N ASP A 92 1.26 -5.33 3.29
CA ASP A 92 2.43 -4.92 2.49
C ASP A 92 2.51 -3.39 2.36
N ASN A 93 1.39 -2.75 2.01
CA ASN A 93 1.32 -1.29 1.92
C ASN A 93 1.66 -0.59 3.24
N VAL A 94 1.12 -1.06 4.38
CA VAL A 94 1.40 -0.46 5.69
C VAL A 94 2.87 -0.63 6.08
N PHE A 95 3.47 -1.77 5.77
CA PHE A 95 4.88 -2.02 6.06
C PHE A 95 5.81 -1.05 5.32
N VAL A 96 5.55 -0.80 4.03
CA VAL A 96 6.29 0.21 3.24
C VAL A 96 6.20 1.59 3.90
N TRP A 97 5.01 1.98 4.38
CA TRP A 97 4.85 3.26 5.10
C TRP A 97 5.63 3.32 6.40
N LEU A 98 5.62 2.24 7.21
CA LEU A 98 6.38 2.19 8.47
C LEU A 98 7.88 2.29 8.23
N MET A 99 8.42 1.57 7.24
CA MET A 99 9.82 1.68 6.84
C MET A 99 10.16 3.09 6.37
N LEU A 100 9.30 3.72 5.57
CA LEU A 100 9.51 5.08 5.07
C LEU A 100 9.49 6.11 6.20
N PHE A 101 8.54 6.02 7.14
CA PHE A 101 8.48 6.93 8.29
C PHE A 101 9.66 6.76 9.24
N SER A 102 10.11 5.51 9.44
CA SER A 102 11.32 5.23 10.21
C SER A 102 12.57 5.78 9.53
N TYR A 103 12.70 5.56 8.22
CA TYR A 103 13.85 6.03 7.43
C TYR A 103 13.98 7.56 7.43
N PHE A 104 12.87 8.29 7.36
CA PHE A 104 12.85 9.76 7.39
C PHE A 104 12.60 10.36 8.78
N SER A 105 12.54 9.54 9.84
CA SER A 105 12.26 9.97 11.22
C SER A 105 11.06 10.92 11.34
N VAL A 106 9.96 10.63 10.62
CA VAL A 106 8.80 11.53 10.52
C VAL A 106 8.03 11.59 11.85
N PRO A 107 7.85 12.78 12.46
CA PRO A 107 7.09 12.92 13.71
C PRO A 107 5.64 12.40 13.58
N PRO A 108 5.06 11.74 14.60
CA PRO A 108 3.72 11.17 14.54
C PRO A 108 2.61 12.16 14.14
N ALA A 109 2.76 13.44 14.50
CA ALA A 109 1.83 14.50 14.12
C ALA A 109 1.76 14.74 12.60
N LEU A 110 2.85 14.49 11.88
CA LEU A 110 2.95 14.69 10.42
C LEU A 110 2.70 13.41 9.62
N GLN A 111 2.88 12.22 10.24
CA GLN A 111 2.70 10.93 9.57
C GLN A 111 1.38 10.83 8.82
N ARG A 112 0.28 11.29 9.42
CA ARG A 112 -1.05 11.27 8.76
C ARG A 112 -1.07 12.10 7.48
N ARG A 113 -0.52 13.31 7.50
CA ARG A 113 -0.51 14.20 6.31
C ARG A 113 0.34 13.59 5.21
N VAL A 114 1.51 13.08 5.56
CA VAL A 114 2.40 12.39 4.61
C VAL A 114 1.73 11.15 4.05
N LEU A 115 1.03 10.37 4.88
CA LEU A 115 0.29 9.17 4.46
C LEU A 115 -0.80 9.51 3.45
N VAL A 116 -1.54 10.61 3.64
CA VAL A 116 -2.59 11.04 2.71
C VAL A 116 -2.03 11.38 1.32
N TYR A 117 -1.01 12.24 1.25
CA TYR A 117 -0.37 12.58 -0.02
C TYR A 117 0.34 11.37 -0.64
N GLY A 118 0.90 10.52 0.21
CA GLY A 118 1.56 9.30 -0.15
C GLY A 118 0.62 8.26 -0.78
N VAL A 119 -0.53 8.01 -0.18
CA VAL A 119 -1.56 7.09 -0.71
C VAL A 119 -2.13 7.62 -2.01
N LEU A 120 -2.39 8.92 -2.11
CA LEU A 120 -2.78 9.57 -3.37
C LEU A 120 -1.75 9.32 -4.48
N GLY A 121 -0.47 9.60 -4.20
CA GLY A 121 0.63 9.36 -5.14
C GLY A 121 0.79 7.88 -5.50
N ALA A 122 0.68 6.99 -4.51
CA ALA A 122 0.78 5.55 -4.70
C ALA A 122 -0.35 5.01 -5.58
N ILE A 123 -1.59 5.51 -5.41
CA ILE A 123 -2.72 5.14 -6.26
C ILE A 123 -2.47 5.59 -7.69
N VAL A 124 -2.04 6.83 -7.91
CA VAL A 124 -1.73 7.34 -9.27
C VAL A 124 -0.62 6.52 -9.93
N LEU A 125 0.49 6.32 -9.23
CA LEU A 125 1.60 5.52 -9.72
C LEU A 125 1.14 4.08 -10.02
N ARG A 126 0.33 3.49 -9.15
CA ARG A 126 -0.23 2.16 -9.33
C ARG A 126 -1.13 2.10 -10.56
N THR A 127 -2.01 3.08 -10.77
CA THR A 127 -2.87 3.15 -11.95
C THR A 127 -2.02 3.20 -13.22
N ILE A 128 -1.00 4.07 -13.27
CA ILE A 128 -0.08 4.17 -14.41
C ILE A 128 0.66 2.85 -14.63
N MET A 129 1.26 2.29 -13.57
CA MET A 129 2.02 1.05 -13.63
C MET A 129 1.17 -0.15 -14.06
N ILE A 130 -0.10 -0.23 -13.63
CA ILE A 130 -1.02 -1.29 -14.06
C ILE A 130 -1.31 -1.15 -15.54
N PHE A 131 -1.74 0.03 -16.01
CA PHE A 131 -2.08 0.21 -17.43
C PHE A 131 -0.86 0.03 -18.34
N ALA A 132 0.27 0.65 -17.98
CA ALA A 132 1.52 0.51 -18.71
C ALA A 132 2.04 -0.93 -18.67
N GLY A 133 1.96 -1.58 -17.51
CA GLY A 133 2.38 -2.97 -17.33
C GLY A 133 1.52 -3.94 -18.15
N THR A 134 0.20 -3.80 -18.11
CA THR A 134 -0.72 -4.60 -18.94
C THR A 134 -0.42 -4.39 -20.43
N TRP A 135 -0.26 -3.14 -20.87
CA TRP A 135 0.09 -2.86 -22.27
C TRP A 135 1.43 -3.50 -22.66
N LEU A 136 2.45 -3.39 -21.82
CA LEU A 136 3.78 -3.96 -22.08
C LEU A 136 3.75 -5.49 -22.13
N ILE A 137 3.02 -6.14 -21.23
CA ILE A 137 2.86 -7.60 -21.18
C ILE A 137 2.11 -8.12 -22.42
N THR A 138 1.10 -7.38 -22.91
CA THR A 138 0.38 -7.80 -24.13
C THR A 138 1.24 -7.77 -25.39
N GLN A 139 2.33 -6.99 -25.41
CA GLN A 139 3.28 -6.94 -26.53
C GLN A 139 4.46 -7.91 -26.33
N PHE A 140 4.84 -8.16 -25.08
CA PHE A 140 6.02 -8.95 -24.74
C PHE A 140 5.70 -9.97 -23.63
N GLU A 141 5.16 -11.13 -24.02
CA GLU A 141 4.81 -12.19 -23.05
C GLU A 141 6.04 -12.72 -22.29
N TRP A 142 7.22 -12.74 -22.92
CA TRP A 142 8.47 -13.15 -22.26
C TRP A 142 8.83 -12.27 -21.04
N LEU A 143 8.32 -11.05 -21.02
CA LEU A 143 8.53 -10.08 -19.94
C LEU A 143 7.90 -10.58 -18.63
N LEU A 144 6.84 -11.41 -18.68
CA LEU A 144 6.26 -12.05 -17.50
C LEU A 144 7.25 -12.97 -16.80
N TYR A 145 8.04 -13.74 -17.54
CA TYR A 145 9.07 -14.59 -16.93
C TYR A 145 10.17 -13.77 -16.27
N VAL A 146 10.55 -12.64 -16.87
CA VAL A 146 11.53 -11.72 -16.29
C VAL A 146 10.98 -11.07 -15.02
N PHE A 147 9.77 -10.53 -15.06
CA PHE A 147 9.12 -9.94 -13.88
C PHE A 147 8.90 -10.98 -12.79
N GLY A 148 8.48 -12.20 -13.14
CA GLY A 148 8.32 -13.31 -12.21
C GLY A 148 9.63 -13.72 -11.54
N ALA A 149 10.71 -13.88 -12.32
CA ALA A 149 12.03 -14.17 -11.80
C ALA A 149 12.57 -13.03 -10.92
N PHE A 150 12.35 -11.77 -11.33
CA PHE A 150 12.69 -10.59 -10.56
C PHE A 150 11.94 -10.55 -9.22
N LEU A 151 10.62 -10.80 -9.23
CA LEU A 151 9.79 -10.85 -8.03
C LEU A 151 10.22 -11.97 -7.09
N LEU A 152 10.51 -13.17 -7.62
CA LEU A 152 11.07 -14.28 -6.85
C LEU A 152 12.40 -13.89 -6.21
N PHE A 153 13.31 -13.30 -6.98
CA PHE A 153 14.59 -12.83 -6.47
C PHE A 153 14.43 -11.80 -5.36
N THR A 154 13.57 -10.78 -5.55
CA THR A 154 13.31 -9.77 -4.51
C THR A 154 12.62 -10.37 -3.29
N GLY A 155 11.66 -11.28 -3.47
CA GLY A 155 10.96 -11.95 -2.37
C GLY A 155 11.91 -12.81 -1.54
N VAL A 156 12.77 -13.60 -2.20
CA VAL A 156 13.82 -14.38 -1.52
C VAL A 156 14.82 -13.46 -0.81
N LYS A 157 15.23 -12.36 -1.45
CA LYS A 157 16.14 -11.38 -0.84
C LYS A 157 15.52 -10.73 0.39
N MET A 158 14.24 -10.40 0.37
CA MET A 158 13.53 -9.82 1.53
C MET A 158 13.36 -10.87 2.64
N ALA A 159 13.08 -12.13 2.30
CA ALA A 159 12.97 -13.22 3.28
C ALA A 159 14.32 -13.56 3.93
N LEU A 160 15.43 -13.39 3.21
CA LEU A 160 16.79 -13.62 3.70
C LEU A 160 17.45 -12.38 4.32
N ALA A 161 16.88 -11.19 4.11
CA ALA A 161 17.33 -9.97 4.76
C ALA A 161 16.93 -10.02 6.24
N LYS A 162 17.81 -10.58 7.07
CA LYS A 162 17.73 -10.43 8.52
C LYS A 162 17.75 -8.95 8.89
N GLU A 163 17.00 -8.61 9.92
CA GLU A 163 17.00 -7.31 10.60
C GLU A 163 18.41 -6.99 11.13
N ASP A 164 19.31 -6.54 10.25
CA ASP A 164 20.56 -5.96 10.70
C ASP A 164 20.27 -4.51 11.12
N GLU A 165 20.08 -4.33 12.43
CA GLU A 165 20.13 -3.06 13.15
C GLU A 165 21.55 -2.42 13.14
N SER A 166 22.34 -2.62 12.08
CA SER A 166 23.67 -2.02 11.95
C SER A 166 23.60 -0.80 11.01
N GLY A 167 23.67 0.39 11.63
CA GLY A 167 24.06 1.68 11.04
C GLY A 167 23.80 1.87 9.55
N ILE A 168 22.56 2.28 9.20
CA ILE A 168 22.14 2.65 7.84
C ILE A 168 22.73 4.01 7.46
N CYS A 169 24.06 4.10 7.35
CA CYS A 169 24.77 5.30 6.91
C CYS A 169 25.54 5.14 5.60
N GLU A 170 25.43 4.00 4.91
CA GLU A 170 26.15 3.79 3.64
C GLU A 170 25.29 3.11 2.57
N LYS A 171 24.24 3.79 2.10
CA LYS A 171 23.54 3.38 0.87
C LYS A 171 23.85 4.34 -0.30
N PRO A 172 24.24 3.83 -1.48
CA PRO A 172 24.58 4.63 -2.66
C PRO A 172 23.43 5.52 -3.15
N MET A 173 22.19 5.15 -2.81
CA MET A 173 20.99 5.94 -3.09
C MET A 173 20.96 7.26 -2.30
N VAL A 174 21.46 7.28 -1.05
CA VAL A 174 21.58 8.51 -0.23
C VAL A 174 22.67 9.42 -0.79
N ARG A 175 23.78 8.83 -1.26
CA ARG A 175 24.88 9.56 -1.90
C ARG A 175 24.47 10.16 -3.25
N TRP A 176 23.59 9.49 -4.00
CA TRP A 176 23.01 10.01 -5.24
C TRP A 176 22.02 11.16 -4.97
N LEU A 177 21.14 11.01 -3.96
CA LEU A 177 20.21 12.06 -3.54
C LEU A 177 20.93 13.30 -2.98
N ARG A 178 21.97 13.13 -2.13
CA ARG A 178 22.86 14.24 -1.69
C ARG A 178 23.63 14.89 -2.84
N GLY A 179 23.91 14.14 -3.90
CA GLY A 179 24.64 14.65 -5.07
C GLY A 179 23.78 15.50 -5.99
N HIS A 180 22.46 15.25 -6.02
CA HIS A 180 21.53 15.96 -6.91
C HIS A 180 20.69 17.03 -6.20
N LEU A 181 20.59 16.97 -4.87
CA LEU A 181 19.92 17.98 -4.04
C LEU A 181 20.89 18.47 -2.97
N ARG A 182 21.13 19.79 -2.92
CA ARG A 182 21.88 20.45 -1.85
C ARG A 182 21.04 20.44 -0.56
N MET A 183 21.01 19.30 0.13
CA MET A 183 20.45 19.20 1.48
C MET A 183 21.55 19.48 2.50
N THR A 184 21.26 20.36 3.46
CA THR A 184 22.16 20.65 4.59
C THR A 184 21.93 19.62 5.70
N ASP A 185 22.98 19.19 6.39
CA ASP A 185 22.98 18.08 7.36
C ASP A 185 22.36 18.40 8.74
N THR A 186 21.59 19.48 8.88
CA THR A 186 21.06 19.93 10.17
C THR A 186 19.62 20.44 10.02
N ILE A 187 18.67 19.72 10.60
CA ILE A 187 17.29 20.17 10.78
C ILE A 187 17.29 21.20 11.92
N GLU A 188 17.32 22.49 11.58
CA GLU A 188 16.97 23.55 12.52
C GLU A 188 15.54 24.05 12.19
N ASN A 189 14.61 23.70 13.09
CA ASN A 189 13.30 24.29 13.39
C ASN A 189 12.48 25.00 12.27
N GLU A 190 11.25 24.49 12.09
CA GLU A 190 9.99 25.13 11.67
C GLU A 190 9.90 26.01 10.40
N HIS A 191 10.96 26.15 9.59
CA HIS A 191 10.84 26.81 8.28
C HIS A 191 11.53 26.02 7.16
N PHE A 192 10.72 25.64 6.13
CA PHE A 192 11.09 24.80 4.98
C PHE A 192 12.15 25.43 4.03
N PHE A 193 12.48 26.70 4.21
CA PHE A 193 13.47 27.41 3.39
C PHE A 193 14.32 28.33 4.27
N VAL A 194 15.62 28.06 4.38
CA VAL A 194 16.56 28.93 5.09
C VAL A 194 17.52 29.54 4.08
N ARG A 195 17.61 30.87 4.09
CA ARG A 195 18.50 31.64 3.21
C ARG A 195 19.82 31.88 3.93
N LYS A 196 20.91 31.24 3.49
CA LYS A 196 22.28 31.53 3.94
C LYS A 196 23.11 32.09 2.78
N ASN A 197 23.75 33.25 3.01
CA ASN A 197 24.60 33.94 2.04
C ASN A 197 23.94 34.19 0.67
N GLY A 198 22.73 34.73 0.65
CA GLY A 198 22.03 35.15 -0.58
C GLY A 198 21.46 34.02 -1.45
N LEU A 199 21.74 32.77 -1.13
CA LEU A 199 21.22 31.59 -1.83
C LEU A 199 20.22 30.84 -0.95
N LEU A 200 19.16 30.33 -1.59
CA LEU A 200 18.06 29.61 -0.93
C LEU A 200 18.49 28.16 -0.73
N TYR A 201 18.45 27.69 0.52
CA TYR A 201 18.60 26.28 0.86
C TYR A 201 17.26 25.75 1.33
N ALA A 202 16.84 24.61 0.79
CA ALA A 202 15.74 23.84 1.32
C ALA A 202 16.30 22.93 2.42
N THR A 203 15.70 22.99 3.60
CA THR A 203 15.97 22.07 4.72
C THR A 203 14.97 20.93 4.67
#